data_AF-A0A919BH84-F1
#
_entry.id   AF-A0A919BH84-F1
#
_cell.length_a   1.000
_cell.length_b   1.000
_cell.length_c   1.000
_cell.angle_alpha   90.00
_cell.angle_beta   90.00
_cell.angle_gamma   90.00
#
_symmetry.space_group_name_H-M   'P 1'
#
loop_
_entity.id
_entity.type
_entity.pdbx_description
1 polymer ?
#
loop_
_entity_poly.entity_id
_entity_poly.type
_entity_poly.pdbx_seq_one_letter_code
_entity_poly.pdbx_strand_id
1 'polypeptide(L)'
;MTSPAPSEPNREPDPEPTSDDRVFRSNAGIAAGVFLLALVLVFVIDALTRGEGRAPWLALAGLVLVVPLIIAFTLRPAVYANEDRLRIRNPFRSILLPWAAVADLRAGYSSEVFTHAGATYQLWAVPVSLRQRKKAARQAARASQDDPLGRTSVSADVRDSGARVAPGDRTVADLREMSERYAGRAGAQGEAQVRWAYEIIAPAVVGLVLFVVLAATG
;
A
#
# COMPACT_ATOMS: atom_id res chain seq x y z
N MET A 1 -53.10 16.80 -15.77
CA MET A 1 -52.64 15.81 -14.77
C MET A 1 -51.26 15.35 -15.22
N THR A 2 -50.21 15.94 -14.66
CA THR A 2 -48.82 15.61 -15.01
C THR A 2 -48.14 15.24 -13.70
N SER A 3 -47.76 13.96 -13.58
CA SER A 3 -47.12 13.40 -12.39
C SER A 3 -45.70 13.98 -12.22
N PRO A 4 -45.25 14.35 -11.01
CA PRO A 4 -43.88 14.80 -10.81
C PRO A 4 -42.92 13.59 -10.85
N ALA A 5 -41.74 13.80 -11.42
CA ALA A 5 -40.66 12.80 -11.48
C ALA A 5 -40.10 12.50 -10.08
N PRO A 6 -39.49 11.32 -9.86
CA PRO A 6 -38.91 10.97 -8.56
C PRO A 6 -37.65 11.81 -8.31
N SER A 7 -37.60 12.48 -7.17
CA SER A 7 -36.42 13.18 -6.66
C SER A 7 -35.27 12.18 -6.50
N GLU A 8 -34.16 12.39 -7.21
CA GLU A 8 -32.92 11.65 -6.97
C GLU A 8 -32.46 11.89 -5.52
N PRO A 9 -32.03 10.85 -4.78
CA PRO A 9 -31.51 11.03 -3.43
C PRO A 9 -30.24 11.86 -3.49
N ASN A 10 -30.29 13.00 -2.79
CA ASN A 10 -29.20 13.92 -2.51
C ASN A 10 -27.91 13.12 -2.19
N ARG A 11 -26.97 13.06 -3.14
CA ARG A 11 -25.64 12.50 -2.91
C ARG A 11 -24.92 13.50 -2.01
N GLU A 12 -24.94 13.25 -0.70
CA GLU A 12 -24.15 14.02 0.26
C GLU A 12 -22.71 14.11 -0.26
N PRO A 13 -22.16 15.33 -0.40
CA PRO A 13 -20.76 15.49 -0.76
C PRO A 13 -19.91 14.83 0.30
N ASP A 14 -19.03 13.91 -0.14
CA ASP A 14 -17.99 13.29 0.68
C ASP A 14 -17.32 14.38 1.52
N PRO A 15 -17.24 14.25 2.86
CA PRO A 15 -16.70 15.31 3.72
C PRO A 15 -15.26 15.61 3.29
N GLU A 16 -15.02 16.88 2.91
CA GLU A 16 -13.71 17.38 2.54
C GLU A 16 -12.68 17.04 3.63
N PRO A 17 -11.52 16.45 3.27
CA PRO A 17 -10.50 16.11 4.26
C PRO A 17 -9.83 17.40 4.77
N THR A 18 -10.25 17.89 5.93
CA THR A 18 -9.66 19.08 6.60
C THR A 18 -8.43 18.76 7.46
N SER A 19 -7.92 17.53 7.44
CA SER A 19 -6.65 17.18 8.09
C SER A 19 -5.65 16.67 7.06
N ASP A 20 -4.42 17.19 7.14
CA ASP A 20 -3.28 16.73 6.33
C ASP A 20 -3.12 15.20 6.42
N ASP A 21 -3.40 14.51 5.32
CA ASP A 21 -3.20 13.05 5.21
C ASP A 21 -1.70 12.76 5.31
N ARG A 22 -1.27 12.08 6.37
CA ARG A 22 0.10 11.55 6.45
C ARG A 22 0.22 10.37 5.49
N VAL A 23 0.97 10.55 4.41
CA VAL A 23 1.17 9.55 3.36
C VAL A 23 2.45 8.76 3.59
N PHE A 24 2.32 7.47 3.85
CA PHE A 24 3.44 6.54 3.90
C PHE A 24 3.59 5.82 2.55
N ARG A 25 4.65 6.15 1.80
CA ARG A 25 4.98 5.56 0.50
C ARG A 25 6.49 5.32 0.34
N SER A 26 6.87 4.30 -0.44
CA SER A 26 8.28 4.01 -0.75
C SER A 26 8.69 4.64 -2.09
N ASN A 27 9.60 5.61 -2.08
CA ASN A 27 10.15 6.21 -3.30
C ASN A 27 10.90 5.20 -4.19
N ALA A 28 11.53 4.19 -3.57
CA ALA A 28 12.21 3.11 -4.30
C ALA A 28 11.24 2.21 -5.07
N GLY A 29 10.04 1.97 -4.51
CA GLY A 29 8.97 1.23 -5.20
C GLY A 29 8.52 1.95 -6.47
N ILE A 30 8.38 3.28 -6.40
CA ILE A 30 8.03 4.11 -7.56
C ILE A 30 9.11 4.03 -8.64
N ALA A 31 10.38 4.22 -8.28
CA ALA A 31 11.48 4.15 -9.23
C ALA A 31 11.57 2.79 -9.92
N ALA A 32 11.42 1.70 -9.17
CA ALA A 32 11.39 0.34 -9.72
C ALA A 32 10.19 0.12 -10.67
N GLY A 33 9.01 0.63 -10.30
CA GLY A 33 7.82 0.59 -11.15
C GLY A 33 8.00 1.31 -12.48
N VAL A 34 8.52 2.54 -12.44
CA VAL A 34 8.80 3.33 -13.65
C VAL A 34 9.83 2.63 -14.54
N PHE A 35 10.88 2.07 -13.95
CA PHE A 35 11.88 1.29 -14.69
C PHE A 35 11.27 0.06 -15.38
N LEU A 36 10.44 -0.71 -14.68
CA LEU A 36 9.76 -1.87 -15.27
C LEU A 36 8.81 -1.48 -16.40
N LEU A 37 8.07 -0.38 -16.26
CA LEU A 37 7.21 0.13 -17.33
C LEU A 37 8.01 0.53 -18.57
N ALA A 38 9.16 1.20 -18.38
CA ALA A 38 10.06 1.55 -19.47
C ALA A 38 10.60 0.30 -20.19
N LEU A 39 10.98 -0.74 -19.44
CA LEU A 39 11.46 -1.99 -20.01
C LEU A 39 10.38 -2.72 -20.82
N VAL A 40 9.15 -2.79 -20.29
CA VAL A 40 8.00 -3.36 -21.02
C VAL A 40 7.75 -2.59 -22.31
N LEU A 41 7.81 -1.26 -22.27
CA LEU A 41 7.64 -0.44 -23.46
C LEU A 41 8.71 -0.72 -24.52
N VAL A 42 9.98 -0.86 -24.11
CA VAL A 42 11.07 -1.22 -25.02
C VAL A 42 10.80 -2.57 -25.69
N PHE A 43 10.43 -3.59 -24.92
CA PHE A 43 10.14 -4.92 -25.49
C PHE A 43 8.93 -4.93 -26.42
N VAL A 44 7.89 -4.16 -26.10
CA VAL A 44 6.72 -4.05 -26.98
C VAL A 44 7.10 -3.34 -28.28
N ILE A 45 7.86 -2.25 -28.23
CA ILE A 45 8.32 -1.55 -29.45
C ILE A 45 9.21 -2.47 -30.30
N ASP A 46 10.11 -3.23 -29.69
CA ASP A 46 10.95 -4.19 -30.39
C ASP A 46 10.09 -5.27 -31.07
N ALA A 47 9.14 -5.86 -30.35
CA ALA A 47 8.22 -6.85 -30.91
C ALA A 47 7.30 -6.28 -32.01
N LEU A 48 6.91 -5.01 -31.94
CA LEU A 48 6.11 -4.36 -32.99
C LEU A 48 6.92 -4.04 -34.25
N THR A 49 8.23 -3.75 -34.11
CA THR A 49 9.08 -3.32 -35.24
C THR A 49 9.82 -4.47 -35.90
N ARG A 50 10.21 -5.49 -35.11
CA ARG A 50 11.00 -6.64 -35.57
C ARG A 50 10.25 -7.96 -35.48
N GLY A 51 9.10 -8.00 -34.82
CA GLY A 51 8.36 -9.23 -34.61
C GLY A 51 7.65 -9.68 -35.89
N GLU A 52 7.86 -10.95 -36.24
CA GLU A 52 7.18 -11.61 -37.35
C GLU A 52 5.95 -12.40 -36.85
N GLY A 53 4.98 -12.59 -37.75
CA GLY A 53 3.77 -13.36 -37.47
C GLY A 53 2.96 -12.80 -36.29
N ARG A 54 2.86 -13.58 -35.22
CA ARG A 54 2.01 -13.31 -34.04
C ARG A 54 2.72 -12.62 -32.87
N ALA A 55 4.04 -12.43 -32.93
CA ALA A 55 4.81 -11.80 -31.87
C ALA A 55 4.30 -10.36 -31.50
N PRO A 56 3.94 -9.49 -32.47
CA PRO A 56 3.36 -8.17 -32.17
C PRO A 56 2.08 -8.25 -31.34
N TRP A 57 1.19 -9.19 -31.67
CA TRP A 57 -0.10 -9.36 -30.98
C TRP A 57 0.06 -9.91 -29.57
N LEU A 58 0.96 -10.88 -29.38
CA LEU A 58 1.31 -11.37 -28.04
C LEU A 58 1.95 -10.28 -27.18
N ALA A 59 2.79 -9.43 -27.75
CA ALA A 59 3.39 -8.31 -27.03
C ALA A 59 2.35 -7.28 -26.59
N LEU A 60 1.36 -6.97 -27.44
CA LEU A 60 0.25 -6.07 -27.09
C LEU A 60 -0.64 -6.68 -26.00
N ALA A 61 -1.00 -7.97 -26.10
CA ALA A 61 -1.76 -8.64 -25.05
C ALA A 61 -0.99 -8.68 -23.71
N GLY A 62 0.32 -8.95 -23.79
CA GLY A 62 1.22 -8.87 -22.64
C GLY A 62 1.29 -7.48 -22.03
N LEU A 63 1.30 -6.41 -22.83
CA LEU A 63 1.26 -5.03 -22.35
C LEU A 63 0.00 -4.76 -21.53
N VAL A 64 -1.17 -5.12 -22.06
CA VAL A 64 -2.48 -4.93 -21.39
C VAL A 64 -2.55 -5.72 -20.08
N LEU A 65 -1.89 -6.88 -20.01
CA LEU A 65 -1.79 -7.68 -18.79
C LEU A 65 -0.82 -7.09 -17.76
N VAL A 66 0.41 -6.78 -18.18
CA VAL A 66 1.53 -6.51 -17.27
C VAL A 66 1.49 -5.09 -16.71
N VAL A 67 1.11 -4.08 -17.51
CA VAL A 67 1.05 -2.67 -17.07
C VAL A 67 0.17 -2.46 -15.84
N PRO A 68 -1.12 -2.87 -15.80
CA PRO A 68 -1.96 -2.67 -14.63
C PRO A 68 -1.39 -3.39 -13.39
N LEU A 69 -0.74 -4.56 -13.57
CA LEU A 69 -0.09 -5.27 -12.48
C LEU A 69 1.12 -4.50 -11.94
N ILE A 70 2.01 -3.99 -12.80
CA ILE A 70 3.14 -3.16 -12.37
C ILE A 70 2.61 -1.96 -11.57
N ILE A 71 1.62 -1.24 -12.10
CA ILE A 71 1.02 -0.08 -11.42
C ILE A 71 0.46 -0.49 -10.05
N ALA A 72 -0.30 -1.58 -9.98
CA ALA A 72 -0.92 -2.06 -8.75
C ALA A 72 0.10 -2.45 -7.68
N PHE A 73 1.24 -3.05 -8.06
CA PHE A 73 2.23 -3.51 -7.10
C PHE A 73 3.33 -2.49 -6.78
N THR A 74 3.55 -1.48 -7.63
CA THR A 74 4.68 -0.55 -7.47
C THR A 74 4.27 0.89 -7.20
N LEU A 75 3.17 1.36 -7.81
CA LEU A 75 2.75 2.76 -7.76
C LEU A 75 1.53 2.99 -6.87
N ARG A 76 0.64 2.00 -6.78
CA ARG A 76 -0.62 2.07 -6.03
C ARG A 76 -0.50 1.88 -4.51
N PRO A 77 0.41 1.03 -3.97
CA PRO A 77 0.44 0.76 -2.54
C PRO A 77 0.76 2.04 -1.74
N ALA A 78 -0.19 2.47 -0.92
CA ALA A 78 -0.04 3.66 -0.08
C ALA A 78 -0.93 3.55 1.15
N VAL A 79 -0.42 4.02 2.29
CA VAL A 79 -1.19 4.15 3.54
C VAL A 79 -1.35 5.64 3.83
N TYR A 80 -2.59 6.08 3.92
CA TYR A 80 -2.98 7.43 4.28
C TYR A 80 -3.57 7.38 5.67
N ALA A 81 -3.05 8.17 6.59
CA ALA A 81 -3.55 8.26 7.94
C ALA A 81 -3.86 9.73 8.27
N ASN A 82 -5.11 10.01 8.64
CA ASN A 82 -5.53 11.32 9.13
C ASN A 82 -6.15 11.20 10.53
N GLU A 83 -6.74 12.30 11.02
CA GLU A 83 -7.36 12.35 12.34
C GLU A 83 -8.63 11.53 12.45
N ASP A 84 -9.30 11.20 11.34
CA ASP A 84 -10.58 10.51 11.36
C ASP A 84 -10.44 9.02 11.00
N ARG A 85 -9.54 8.69 10.07
CA ARG A 85 -9.49 7.37 9.45
C ARG A 85 -8.11 6.99 8.94
N LEU A 86 -7.91 5.68 8.89
CA LEU A 86 -6.81 5.00 8.22
C LEU A 86 -7.29 4.46 6.87
N ARG A 87 -6.72 4.96 5.77
CA ARG A 87 -7.00 4.49 4.42
C ARG A 87 -5.80 3.72 3.87
N ILE A 88 -5.99 2.41 3.68
CA ILE A 88 -4.99 1.48 3.17
C ILE A 88 -5.30 1.21 1.69
N ARG A 89 -4.45 1.67 0.78
CA ARG A 89 -4.48 1.26 -0.64
C ARG A 89 -3.53 0.09 -0.84
N ASN A 90 -4.08 -1.08 -1.11
CA ASN A 90 -3.38 -2.28 -1.54
C ASN A 90 -3.51 -2.46 -3.07
N PRO A 91 -2.75 -3.38 -3.70
CA PRO A 91 -2.74 -3.56 -5.15
C PRO A 91 -4.14 -3.68 -5.78
N PHE A 92 -4.99 -4.55 -5.22
CA PHE A 92 -6.31 -4.86 -5.77
C PHE A 92 -7.49 -4.34 -4.93
N ARG A 93 -7.22 -3.72 -3.78
CA ARG A 93 -8.27 -3.26 -2.85
C ARG A 93 -7.85 -1.99 -2.12
N SER A 94 -8.80 -1.11 -1.87
CA SER A 94 -8.67 0.02 -0.94
C SER A 94 -9.55 -0.28 0.26
N ILE A 95 -9.00 -0.08 1.44
CA ILE A 95 -9.68 -0.33 2.71
C ILE A 95 -9.69 0.99 3.47
N LEU A 96 -10.85 1.42 3.93
CA LEU A 96 -11.04 2.60 4.77
C LEU A 96 -11.45 2.11 6.15
N LEU A 97 -10.66 2.45 7.15
CA LEU A 97 -10.82 2.04 8.54
C LEU A 97 -10.94 3.29 9.41
N PRO A 98 -12.12 3.61 9.93
CA PRO A 98 -12.26 4.58 11.01
C PRO A 98 -11.44 4.12 12.23
N TRP A 99 -10.83 5.04 12.97
CA TRP A 99 -9.95 4.64 14.09
C TRP A 99 -10.70 3.86 15.18
N ALA A 100 -11.99 4.12 15.40
CA ALA A 100 -12.80 3.38 16.36
C ALA A 100 -13.02 1.90 15.98
N ALA A 101 -12.87 1.55 14.69
CA ALA A 101 -12.97 0.16 14.24
C ALA A 101 -11.65 -0.61 14.45
N VAL A 102 -10.54 0.07 14.72
CA VAL A 102 -9.20 -0.51 14.85
C VAL A 102 -8.97 -1.00 16.28
N ALA A 103 -8.75 -2.31 16.42
CA ALA A 103 -8.48 -2.95 17.72
C ALA A 103 -6.99 -3.01 18.07
N ASP A 104 -6.14 -3.31 17.08
CA ASP A 104 -4.69 -3.38 17.26
C ASP A 104 -3.98 -3.23 15.92
N LEU A 105 -2.75 -2.72 15.93
CA LEU A 105 -1.83 -2.74 14.79
C LEU A 105 -0.56 -3.49 15.16
N ARG A 106 -0.14 -4.44 14.32
CA ARG A 106 1.07 -5.25 14.56
C ARG A 106 2.02 -5.22 13.37
N ALA A 107 3.31 -5.19 13.68
CA ALA A 107 4.40 -5.39 12.73
C ALA A 107 5.03 -6.77 12.96
N GLY A 108 4.41 -7.82 12.43
CA GLY A 108 4.91 -9.19 12.54
C GLY A 108 5.91 -9.52 11.43
N TYR A 109 5.59 -10.54 10.64
CA TYR A 109 6.21 -10.78 9.31
C TYR A 109 5.58 -9.93 8.21
N SER A 110 4.38 -9.41 8.47
CA SER A 110 3.65 -8.44 7.65
C SER A 110 3.07 -7.37 8.58
N SER A 111 2.85 -6.16 8.08
CA SER A 111 2.16 -5.10 8.84
C SER A 111 0.66 -5.33 8.72
N GLU A 112 -0.02 -5.52 9.85
CA GLU A 112 -1.44 -5.93 9.91
C GLU A 112 -2.23 -5.02 10.85
N VAL A 113 -3.44 -4.67 10.44
CA VAL A 113 -4.46 -4.02 11.28
C VAL A 113 -5.54 -5.03 11.62
N PHE A 114 -5.82 -5.13 12.91
CA PHE A 114 -6.92 -5.92 13.46
C PHE A 114 -8.08 -4.99 13.77
N THR A 115 -9.29 -5.44 13.47
CA THR A 115 -10.51 -4.70 13.77
C THR A 115 -11.27 -5.32 14.93
N HIS A 116 -12.09 -4.52 15.62
CA HIS A 116 -12.96 -5.05 16.69
C HIS A 116 -13.98 -6.07 16.18
N ALA A 117 -14.32 -6.02 14.89
CA ALA A 117 -15.16 -7.00 14.21
C ALA A 117 -14.44 -8.33 13.89
N GLY A 118 -13.16 -8.49 14.26
CA GLY A 118 -12.37 -9.70 14.04
C GLY A 118 -11.77 -9.85 12.63
N ALA A 119 -11.89 -8.83 11.77
CA ALA A 119 -11.25 -8.81 10.46
C ALA A 119 -9.79 -8.33 10.55
N THR A 120 -8.92 -8.92 9.74
CA THR A 120 -7.49 -8.56 9.64
C THR A 120 -7.17 -8.05 8.24
N TYR A 121 -6.51 -6.89 8.17
CA TYR A 121 -6.11 -6.26 6.93
C TYR A 121 -4.60 -6.05 6.87
N GLN A 122 -3.96 -6.58 5.82
CA GLN A 122 -2.53 -6.38 5.55
C GLN A 122 -2.25 -5.01 4.94
N LEU A 123 -1.15 -4.38 5.36
CA LEU A 123 -0.65 -3.09 4.89
C LEU A 123 0.55 -3.33 3.98
N TRP A 124 0.31 -3.37 2.67
CA TRP A 124 1.36 -3.65 1.68
C TRP A 124 2.36 -2.50 1.49
N ALA A 125 1.94 -1.27 1.82
CA ALA A 125 2.78 -0.09 1.61
C ALA A 125 3.85 0.10 2.70
N VAL A 126 3.71 -0.57 3.85
CA VAL A 126 4.66 -0.47 4.96
C VAL A 126 5.74 -1.54 4.75
N PRO A 127 6.98 -1.16 4.39
CA PRO A 127 8.01 -2.14 4.10
C PRO A 127 8.45 -2.88 5.37
N VAL A 128 8.20 -4.19 5.39
CA VAL A 128 8.76 -5.13 6.36
C VAL A 128 10.15 -5.57 5.90
N SER A 129 11.14 -4.72 6.09
CA SER A 129 12.51 -5.02 5.65
C SER A 129 13.22 -5.97 6.63
N LEU A 130 13.10 -7.28 6.42
CA LEU A 130 13.85 -8.31 7.16
C LEU A 130 15.37 -8.08 7.13
N ARG A 131 15.90 -7.56 6.02
CA ARG A 131 17.32 -7.17 5.89
C ARG A 131 17.70 -6.01 6.81
N GLN A 132 16.79 -5.06 7.03
CA GLN A 132 17.05 -3.94 7.93
C GLN A 132 16.84 -4.35 9.39
N ARG A 133 15.92 -5.27 9.71
CA ARG A 133 15.87 -5.91 11.03
C ARG A 133 17.18 -6.63 11.37
N LYS A 134 17.76 -7.38 10.41
CA LYS A 134 19.08 -8.02 10.60
C LYS A 134 20.21 -6.99 10.76
N LYS A 135 20.14 -5.85 10.07
CA LYS A 135 21.11 -4.74 10.21
C LYS A 135 20.96 -4.05 11.58
N ALA A 136 19.74 -3.77 12.01
CA ALA A 136 19.41 -3.17 13.30
C ALA A 136 19.81 -4.08 14.47
N ALA A 137 19.52 -5.39 14.39
CA ALA A 137 19.96 -6.36 15.39
C ALA A 137 21.50 -6.45 15.48
N ARG A 138 22.20 -6.37 14.35
CA ARG A 138 23.68 -6.33 14.33
C ARG A 138 24.24 -5.03 14.92
N GLN A 139 23.58 -3.89 14.71
CA GLN A 139 23.99 -2.61 15.29
C GLN A 139 23.71 -2.57 16.79
N ALA A 140 22.55 -3.07 17.24
CA ALA A 140 22.22 -3.22 18.66
C ALA A 140 23.20 -4.16 19.38
N ALA A 141 23.57 -5.28 18.75
CA ALA A 141 24.56 -6.22 19.29
C ALA A 141 25.98 -5.61 19.40
N ARG A 142 26.36 -4.71 18.47
CA ARG A 142 27.63 -3.98 18.54
C ARG A 142 27.61 -2.93 19.66
N ALA A 143 26.52 -2.17 19.78
CA ALA A 143 26.35 -1.19 20.85
C ALA A 143 26.36 -1.85 22.26
N SER A 144 25.80 -3.05 22.40
CA SER A 144 25.89 -3.81 23.67
C SER A 144 27.29 -4.35 23.97
N GLN A 145 28.17 -4.46 22.97
CA GLN A 145 29.56 -4.85 23.16
C GLN A 145 30.48 -3.65 23.46
N ASP A 146 30.09 -2.44 23.02
CA ASP A 146 30.85 -1.20 23.23
C ASP A 146 30.60 -0.53 24.60
N ASP A 147 29.54 -0.86 25.34
CA ASP A 147 29.31 -0.40 26.74
C ASP A 147 29.02 -1.56 27.73
N PRO A 148 30.02 -2.41 28.05
CA PRO A 148 29.84 -3.52 28.99
C PRO A 148 29.75 -3.08 30.47
N LEU A 149 30.04 -1.82 30.79
CA LEU A 149 30.01 -1.30 32.18
C LEU A 149 28.85 -0.34 32.47
N GLY A 150 28.03 0.02 31.47
CA GLY A 150 26.83 0.86 31.64
C GLY A 150 27.15 2.27 32.14
N ARG A 151 28.37 2.77 31.91
CA ARG A 151 28.83 4.05 32.45
C ARG A 151 28.72 5.20 31.45
N THR A 152 28.38 4.90 30.19
CA THR A 152 28.32 5.93 29.15
C THR A 152 27.03 5.80 28.34
N SER A 153 25.91 6.30 28.88
CA SER A 153 24.98 7.16 28.10
C SER A 153 23.68 7.47 28.84
N VAL A 154 23.75 8.40 29.80
CA VAL A 154 22.58 9.21 30.20
C VAL A 154 22.16 10.18 29.06
N SER A 155 22.95 10.22 27.98
CA SER A 155 22.71 10.96 26.74
C SER A 155 22.66 10.04 25.51
N ALA A 156 22.11 8.82 25.64
CA ALA A 156 21.72 8.04 24.46
C ALA A 156 20.57 8.82 23.80
N ASP A 157 20.96 9.71 22.90
CA ASP A 157 20.12 10.64 22.16
C ASP A 157 18.83 9.92 21.73
N VAL A 158 17.67 10.52 22.01
CA VAL A 158 16.37 10.01 21.59
C VAL A 158 16.35 9.78 20.07
N ARG A 159 17.22 10.47 19.32
CA ARG A 159 17.49 10.26 17.88
C ARG A 159 18.15 8.91 17.56
N ASP A 160 19.01 8.38 18.43
CA ASP A 160 19.68 7.08 18.26
C ASP A 160 18.73 5.90 18.53
N SER A 161 17.75 6.08 19.42
CA SER A 161 16.66 5.11 19.60
C SER A 161 15.83 4.94 18.32
N GLY A 162 15.65 6.02 17.55
CA GLY A 162 15.01 5.98 16.23
C GLY A 162 15.85 5.24 15.18
N ALA A 163 17.18 5.25 15.27
CA ALA A 163 18.06 4.52 14.35
C ALA A 163 18.04 3.00 14.58
N ARG A 164 17.62 2.54 15.76
CA ARG A 164 17.54 1.12 16.16
C ARG A 164 16.25 0.41 15.72
N VAL A 165 15.21 1.15 15.34
CA VAL A 165 13.91 0.59 14.96
C VAL A 165 13.77 0.58 13.44
N ALA A 166 13.37 -0.56 12.87
CA ALA A 166 13.15 -0.68 11.43
C ALA A 166 12.10 0.36 10.97
N PRO A 167 12.26 1.01 9.81
CA PRO A 167 11.32 2.04 9.35
C PRO A 167 9.85 1.59 9.38
N GLY A 168 9.57 0.33 9.04
CA GLY A 168 8.21 -0.23 9.13
C GLY A 168 7.68 -0.40 10.57
N ASP A 169 8.56 -0.68 11.53
CA ASP A 169 8.18 -0.80 12.94
C ASP A 169 7.89 0.59 13.54
N ARG A 170 8.61 1.64 13.10
CA ARG A 170 8.29 3.04 13.43
C ARG A 170 6.94 3.46 12.87
N THR A 171 6.68 3.18 11.58
CA THR A 171 5.37 3.50 10.99
C THR A 171 4.22 2.81 11.72
N VAL A 172 4.36 1.56 12.14
CA VAL A 172 3.30 0.88 12.91
C VAL A 172 3.14 1.49 14.31
N ALA A 173 4.22 1.88 14.97
CA ALA A 173 4.15 2.59 16.25
C ALA A 173 3.43 3.94 16.12
N ASP A 174 3.77 4.74 15.10
CA ASP A 174 3.12 6.03 14.82
C ASP A 174 1.61 5.84 14.56
N LEU A 175 1.24 4.81 13.79
CA LEU A 175 -0.17 4.49 13.51
C LEU A 175 -0.92 4.02 14.76
N ARG A 176 -0.25 3.30 15.66
CA ARG A 176 -0.85 2.91 16.96
C ARG A 176 -1.11 4.14 17.83
N GLU A 177 -0.13 5.04 17.94
CA GLU A 177 -0.30 6.30 18.67
C GLU A 177 -1.47 7.13 18.10
N MET A 178 -1.61 7.19 16.77
CA MET A 178 -2.76 7.82 16.13
C MET A 178 -4.08 7.14 16.48
N SER A 179 -4.13 5.81 16.46
CA SER A 179 -5.35 5.07 16.80
C SER A 179 -5.81 5.37 18.23
N GLU A 180 -4.90 5.37 19.19
CA GLU A 180 -5.21 5.65 20.60
C GLU A 180 -5.66 7.11 20.79
N ARG A 181 -5.02 8.05 20.08
CA ARG A 181 -5.35 9.48 20.17
C ARG A 181 -6.71 9.82 19.57
N TYR A 182 -7.06 9.19 18.45
CA TYR A 182 -8.21 9.61 17.65
C TYR A 182 -9.42 8.67 17.72
N ALA A 183 -9.31 7.49 18.34
CA ALA A 183 -10.43 6.54 18.47
C ALA A 183 -11.70 7.13 19.09
N GLY A 184 -11.58 8.12 19.99
CA GLY A 184 -12.72 8.78 20.64
C GLY A 184 -13.41 9.88 19.84
N ARG A 185 -12.89 10.23 18.65
CA ARG A 185 -13.42 11.34 17.85
C ARG A 185 -14.72 10.94 17.16
N ALA A 186 -15.67 11.87 17.04
CA ALA A 186 -16.92 11.62 16.32
C ALA A 186 -16.69 11.25 14.85
N GLY A 187 -15.75 11.92 14.17
CA GLY A 187 -15.35 11.61 12.79
C GLY A 187 -14.60 10.29 12.62
N ALA A 188 -14.13 9.69 13.72
CA ALA A 188 -13.42 8.42 13.71
C ALA A 188 -14.30 7.20 13.98
N GLN A 189 -15.62 7.40 14.11
CA GLN A 189 -16.61 6.34 14.25
C GLN A 189 -17.04 5.80 12.89
N GLY A 190 -17.46 4.54 12.86
CA GLY A 190 -18.04 3.89 11.68
C GLY A 190 -17.48 2.50 11.41
N GLU A 191 -17.91 1.92 10.30
CA GLU A 191 -17.53 0.57 9.88
C GLU A 191 -16.39 0.57 8.87
N ALA A 192 -15.65 -0.53 8.84
CA ALA A 192 -14.61 -0.79 7.84
C ALA A 192 -15.24 -0.90 6.45
N GLN A 193 -14.75 -0.11 5.49
CA GLN A 193 -15.21 -0.17 4.10
C GLN A 193 -14.13 -0.75 3.20
N VAL A 194 -14.50 -1.70 2.34
CA VAL A 194 -13.59 -2.32 1.37
C VAL A 194 -14.06 -2.04 -0.05
N ARG A 195 -13.18 -1.46 -0.87
CA ARG A 195 -13.43 -1.14 -2.28
C ARG A 195 -12.44 -1.88 -3.17
N TRP A 196 -12.94 -2.64 -4.12
CA TRP A 196 -12.11 -3.34 -5.11
C TRP A 196 -11.63 -2.39 -6.21
N ALA A 197 -10.43 -2.67 -6.71
CA ALA A 197 -9.77 -1.92 -7.76
C ALA A 197 -10.13 -2.47 -9.14
N TYR A 198 -11.39 -2.36 -9.55
CA TYR A 198 -11.83 -2.90 -10.85
C TYR A 198 -11.09 -2.26 -12.03
N GLU A 199 -10.61 -1.02 -11.86
CA GLU A 199 -9.75 -0.34 -12.82
C GLU A 199 -8.40 -1.03 -13.07
N ILE A 200 -7.95 -1.87 -12.15
CA ILE A 200 -6.75 -2.71 -12.30
C ILE A 200 -7.14 -4.13 -12.72
N ILE A 201 -8.13 -4.70 -12.01
CA ILE A 201 -8.51 -6.10 -12.16
C ILE A 201 -9.06 -6.35 -13.57
N ALA A 202 -9.94 -5.48 -14.07
CA ALA A 202 -10.59 -5.71 -15.36
C ALA A 202 -9.56 -5.68 -16.52
N PRO A 203 -8.67 -4.67 -16.66
CA PRO A 203 -7.64 -4.71 -17.70
C PRO A 203 -6.68 -5.89 -17.56
N ALA A 204 -6.28 -6.25 -16.34
CA ALA A 204 -5.40 -7.40 -16.12
C ALA A 204 -6.06 -8.71 -16.54
N VAL A 205 -7.34 -8.92 -16.21
CA VAL A 205 -8.10 -10.11 -16.61
C VAL A 205 -8.29 -10.15 -18.13
N VAL A 206 -8.65 -9.01 -18.75
CA VAL A 206 -8.79 -8.91 -20.21
C VAL A 206 -7.46 -9.24 -20.91
N GLY A 207 -6.36 -8.63 -20.45
CA GLY A 207 -5.01 -8.91 -20.97
C GLY A 207 -4.63 -10.38 -20.82
N LEU A 208 -4.95 -11.01 -19.68
CA LEU A 208 -4.70 -12.43 -19.45
C LEU A 208 -5.45 -13.31 -20.44
N VAL A 209 -6.76 -13.08 -20.60
CA VAL A 209 -7.59 -13.85 -21.53
C VAL A 209 -7.09 -13.69 -22.96
N LEU A 210 -6.82 -12.46 -23.40
CA LEU A 210 -6.28 -12.18 -24.74
C LEU A 210 -4.96 -12.92 -24.97
N PHE A 211 -4.04 -12.85 -23.99
CA PHE A 211 -2.73 -13.49 -24.10
C PHE A 211 -2.85 -15.01 -24.20
N VAL A 212 -3.67 -15.62 -23.34
CA VAL A 212 -3.90 -17.09 -23.33
C VAL A 212 -4.54 -17.55 -24.62
N VAL A 213 -5.56 -16.86 -25.12
CA VAL A 213 -6.23 -17.21 -26.38
C VAL A 213 -5.24 -17.16 -27.53
N LEU A 214 -4.50 -16.05 -27.70
CA LEU A 214 -3.52 -15.91 -28.78
C LEU A 214 -2.37 -16.93 -28.69
N ALA A 215 -1.97 -17.32 -27.48
CA ALA A 215 -0.95 -18.34 -27.27
C ALA A 215 -1.46 -19.75 -27.59
N ALA A 216 -2.72 -20.05 -27.27
CA ALA A 216 -3.31 -21.38 -27.44
C ALA A 216 -3.84 -21.64 -28.86
N THR A 217 -4.33 -20.61 -29.56
CA THR A 217 -4.86 -20.74 -30.93
C THR A 217 -3.79 -20.59 -32.02
N GLY A 218 -2.52 -20.37 -31.64
CA GLY A 218 -1.44 -20.02 -32.55
C GLY A 218 -0.32 -21.04 -32.62
#